data_AF-A0A561VMM4-F1
#
_entry.id   AF-A0A561VMM4-F1
#
_cell.length_a   1.000
_cell.length_b   1.000
_cell.length_c   1.000
_cell.angle_alpha   90.00
_cell.angle_beta   90.00
_cell.angle_gamma   90.00
#
_symmetry.space_group_name_H-M   'P 1'
#
loop_
_entity.id
_entity.type
_entity.pdbx_description
1 polymer ?
#
loop_
_entity_poly.entity_id
_entity_poly.type
_entity_poly.pdbx_seq_one_letter_code
_entity_poly.pdbx_strand_id
1 'polypeptide(L)'
;MRRGVAIGVAPHLVLLVWVVVLAVSAEPDSRAYVPFYGLLEIYLAPAGVVAGLLLCWRRSRRPLAGGVAAGTVLGFLLVVACSYLLAGLLG
;
A
#
# COMPACT_ATOMS: atom_id res chain seq x y z
N MET A 1 16.03 7.04 -7.78
CA MET A 1 14.65 7.45 -7.48
C MET A 1 13.59 6.55 -8.11
N ARG A 2 13.36 6.52 -9.43
CA ARG A 2 12.25 5.74 -10.06
C ARG A 2 12.15 4.27 -9.60
N ARG A 3 13.28 3.55 -9.58
CA ARG A 3 13.34 2.16 -9.09
C ARG A 3 12.94 2.03 -7.62
N GLY A 4 13.34 2.98 -6.78
CA GLY A 4 12.99 2.98 -5.35
C GLY A 4 11.48 3.18 -5.16
N VAL A 5 10.88 4.09 -5.92
CA VAL A 5 9.42 4.32 -5.89
C VAL A 5 8.68 3.07 -6.30
N ALA A 6 9.09 2.42 -7.39
CA ALA A 6 8.46 1.16 -7.83
C ALA A 6 8.55 0.07 -6.75
N ILE A 7 9.71 -0.09 -6.10
CA ILE A 7 9.89 -1.04 -4.99
C ILE A 7 8.97 -0.68 -3.81
N GLY A 8 8.89 0.60 -3.45
CA GLY A 8 8.07 1.07 -2.34
C GLY A 8 6.57 0.87 -2.62
N VAL A 9 6.11 1.13 -3.85
CA VAL A 9 4.70 1.06 -4.27
C VAL A 9 4.22 -0.38 -4.50
N ALA A 10 5.08 -1.27 -5.01
CA ALA A 10 4.72 -2.63 -5.43
C ALA A 10 3.89 -3.43 -4.40
N PRO A 11 4.26 -3.54 -3.11
CA PRO A 11 3.49 -4.32 -2.16
C PRO A 11 2.07 -3.75 -1.93
N HIS A 12 1.93 -2.42 -1.97
CA HIS A 12 0.63 -1.74 -1.87
C HIS A 12 -0.27 -2.01 -3.08
N LEU A 13 0.29 -2.05 -4.29
CA LEU A 13 -0.47 -2.40 -5.49
C LEU A 13 -0.94 -3.85 -5.46
N VAL A 14 -0.10 -4.76 -4.95
CA VAL A 14 -0.49 -6.17 -4.78
C VAL A 14 -1.64 -6.28 -3.77
N LEU A 15 -1.55 -5.59 -2.63
CA LEU A 15 -2.64 -5.58 -1.66
C LEU A 15 -3.91 -4.96 -2.26
N LEU A 16 -3.79 -3.84 -2.96
CA LEU A 16 -4.90 -3.16 -3.61
C LEU A 16 -5.64 -4.07 -4.60
N VAL A 17 -4.89 -4.74 -5.49
CA VAL A 17 -5.47 -5.69 -6.45
C VAL A 17 -6.18 -6.81 -5.72
N TRP A 18 -5.57 -7.35 -4.67
CA TRP A 18 -6.18 -8.41 -3.87
C TRP A 18 -7.49 -7.97 -3.18
N VAL A 19 -7.51 -6.78 -2.58
CA VAL A 19 -8.70 -6.19 -1.94
C VAL A 19 -9.81 -5.96 -2.96
N VAL A 20 -9.49 -5.42 -4.14
CA VAL A 20 -10.47 -5.21 -5.21
C VAL A 20 -11.05 -6.54 -5.70
N VAL A 21 -10.20 -7.56 -5.92
CA VAL A 21 -10.66 -8.89 -6.33
C VAL A 21 -11.57 -9.50 -5.27
N LEU A 22 -11.19 -9.44 -3.99
CA LEU A 22 -12.04 -9.89 -2.90
C LEU A 22 -13.38 -9.13 -2.86
N ALA A 23 -13.36 -7.82 -3.09
CA ALA A 23 -14.57 -7.00 -3.02
C ALA A 23 -15.58 -7.37 -4.10
N VAL A 24 -15.09 -7.65 -5.31
CA VAL A 24 -15.92 -8.07 -6.46
C VAL A 24 -16.43 -9.51 -6.29
N SER A 25 -15.63 -10.39 -5.68
CA SER A 25 -15.97 -11.81 -5.50
C SER A 25 -16.74 -12.11 -4.20
N ALA A 26 -16.82 -11.17 -3.26
CA ALA A 26 -17.51 -11.37 -1.99
C ALA A 26 -19.04 -11.42 -2.16
N GLU A 27 -19.67 -12.26 -1.34
CA GLU A 27 -21.12 -12.29 -1.16
C GLU A 27 -21.63 -10.92 -0.66
N PRO A 28 -22.85 -10.51 -1.02
CA PRO A 28 -23.38 -9.17 -0.71
C PRO A 28 -23.20 -8.75 0.75
N ASP A 29 -23.52 -9.63 1.68
CA ASP A 29 -23.46 -9.36 3.13
C ASP A 29 -22.02 -9.20 3.66
N SER A 30 -21.02 -9.70 2.91
CA SER A 30 -19.61 -9.64 3.29
C SER A 30 -18.84 -8.47 2.65
N ARG A 31 -19.40 -7.82 1.62
CA ARG A 31 -18.72 -6.76 0.86
C ARG A 31 -18.35 -5.54 1.71
N ALA A 32 -19.17 -5.19 2.69
CA ALA A 32 -18.92 -4.09 3.62
C ALA A 32 -17.66 -4.31 4.48
N TYR A 33 -17.24 -5.58 4.68
CA TYR A 33 -16.06 -5.91 5.49
C TYR A 33 -14.76 -5.97 4.67
N VAL A 34 -14.86 -6.06 3.35
CA VAL A 34 -13.67 -6.19 2.48
C VAL A 34 -12.72 -4.97 2.54
N PRO A 35 -13.21 -3.72 2.61
CA PRO A 35 -12.34 -2.55 2.76
C PRO A 35 -11.43 -2.60 3.99
N PHE A 36 -11.83 -3.30 5.07
CA PHE A 36 -11.01 -3.43 6.27
C PHE A 36 -9.71 -4.22 6.02
N TYR A 37 -9.68 -5.13 5.04
CA TYR A 37 -8.44 -5.78 4.65
C TYR A 37 -7.45 -4.81 4.00
N GLY A 38 -7.95 -3.80 3.28
CA GLY A 38 -7.12 -2.70 2.77
C GLY A 38 -6.58 -1.81 3.90
N LEU A 39 -7.29 -1.69 5.02
CA LEU A 39 -6.80 -0.95 6.19
C LEU A 39 -5.68 -1.67 6.95
N LEU A 40 -5.43 -2.96 6.68
CA LEU A 40 -4.23 -3.65 7.21
C LEU A 40 -2.91 -3.03 6.69
N GLU A 41 -3.00 -2.19 5.65
CA GLU A 41 -1.88 -1.40 5.13
C GLU A 41 -1.19 -0.52 6.19
N ILE A 42 -1.85 -0.22 7.32
CA ILE A 42 -1.25 0.48 8.47
C ILE A 42 -0.02 -0.24 9.03
N TYR A 43 0.10 -1.56 8.82
CA TYR A 43 1.25 -2.35 9.25
C TYR A 43 2.36 -2.40 8.18
N LEU A 44 1.99 -2.30 6.90
CA LEU A 44 2.92 -2.41 5.77
C LEU A 44 3.68 -1.09 5.52
N ALA A 45 2.98 0.05 5.65
CA ALA A 45 3.57 1.35 5.38
C ALA A 45 4.75 1.71 6.31
N PRO A 46 4.68 1.50 7.64
CA PRO A 46 5.83 1.71 8.52
C PRO A 46 7.02 0.82 8.14
N ALA A 47 6.77 -0.44 7.74
CA ALA A 47 7.83 -1.37 7.36
C ALA A 47 8.59 -0.90 6.11
N GLY A 48 7.88 -0.39 5.10
CA GLY A 48 8.51 0.18 3.89
C GLY A 48 9.32 1.45 4.19
N VAL A 49 8.83 2.31 5.09
CA VAL A 49 9.56 3.51 5.55
C VAL A 49 10.83 3.11 6.32
N VAL A 50 10.74 2.15 7.25
CA VAL A 50 11.89 1.62 7.99
C VAL A 50 12.91 0.99 7.03
N ALA A 51 12.47 0.22 6.03
CA ALA A 51 13.36 -0.31 5.01
C ALA A 51 14.09 0.81 4.23
N GLY A 52 13.39 1.90 3.90
CA GLY A 52 14.00 3.11 3.35
C GLY A 52 15.06 3.69 4.27
N LEU A 53 14.78 3.84 5.56
CA LEU A 53 15.73 4.36 6.55
C LEU A 53 16.98 3.46 6.71
N LEU A 54 16.79 2.14 6.73
CA LEU A 54 17.90 1.18 6.75
C LEU A 54 18.76 1.27 5.48
N LEU A 55 18.14 1.51 4.32
CA LEU A 55 18.88 1.75 3.08
C LEU A 55 19.64 3.09 3.10
N CYS A 56 19.16 4.11 3.82
CA CYS A 56 19.87 5.38 4.00
C CYS A 56 21.18 5.23 4.78
N TRP A 57 21.29 4.25 5.70
CA TRP A 57 22.54 3.93 6.40
C TRP A 57 23.63 3.48 5.43
N ARG A 58 23.25 2.85 4.31
CA ARG A 58 24.17 2.59 3.21
C ARG A 58 24.23 3.84 2.32
N ARG A 59 25.25 4.69 2.50
CA ARG A 59 25.44 5.96 1.76
C ARG A 59 25.21 5.83 0.23
N SER A 60 25.64 4.73 -0.39
CA SER A 60 25.45 4.47 -1.83
C SER A 60 23.99 4.24 -2.26
N ARG A 61 23.07 3.96 -1.32
CA ARG A 61 21.66 3.66 -1.57
C ARG A 61 20.69 4.77 -1.11
N ARG A 62 21.18 5.91 -0.61
CA ARG A 62 20.33 7.08 -0.28
C ARG A 62 19.34 7.49 -1.38
N PRO A 63 19.71 7.61 -2.67
CA PRO A 63 18.76 7.96 -3.72
C PRO A 63 17.76 6.84 -4.08
N LEU A 64 18.03 5.61 -3.64
CA LEU A 64 17.08 4.49 -3.69
C LEU A 64 16.14 4.55 -2.49
N ALA A 65 16.68 4.75 -1.30
CA ALA A 65 15.97 4.86 -0.02
C ALA A 65 14.88 5.92 -0.02
N GLY A 66 15.20 7.15 -0.46
CA GLY A 66 14.19 8.21 -0.59
C GLY A 66 13.07 7.84 -1.57
N GLY A 67 13.40 7.08 -2.63
CA GLY A 67 12.40 6.53 -3.54
C GLY A 67 11.51 5.49 -2.87
N VAL A 68 12.08 4.56 -2.10
CA VAL A 68 11.32 3.53 -1.37
C VAL A 68 10.35 4.17 -0.39
N ALA A 69 10.82 5.10 0.45
CA ALA A 69 9.97 5.78 1.42
C ALA A 69 8.84 6.57 0.74
N ALA A 70 9.15 7.35 -0.31
CA ALA A 70 8.13 8.08 -1.06
C ALA A 70 7.12 7.15 -1.73
N GLY A 71 7.60 6.05 -2.32
CA GLY A 71 6.74 5.04 -2.94
C GLY A 71 5.82 4.35 -1.94
N THR A 72 6.33 4.04 -0.75
CA THR A 72 5.53 3.45 0.33
C THR A 72 4.43 4.39 0.81
N VAL A 73 4.73 5.67 1.03
CA VAL A 73 3.71 6.66 1.40
C VAL A 73 2.65 6.81 0.31
N LEU A 74 3.07 6.88 -0.95
CA LEU A 74 2.15 7.00 -2.08
C LEU A 74 1.26 5.76 -2.24
N GLY A 75 1.82 4.56 -2.11
CA GLY A 75 1.07 3.31 -2.16
C GLY A 75 0.07 3.17 -1.01
N PHE A 76 0.48 3.52 0.22
CA PHE A 76 -0.41 3.57 1.38
C PHE A 76 -1.61 4.49 1.16
N LEU A 77 -1.37 5.72 0.70
CA LEU A 77 -2.44 6.69 0.43
C LEU A 77 -3.40 6.18 -0.64
N LEU A 78 -2.87 5.51 -1.67
CA LEU A 78 -3.69 4.93 -2.74
C LEU A 78 -4.61 3.82 -2.20
N VAL A 79 -4.08 2.93 -1.36
CA VAL A 79 -4.86 1.85 -0.77
C VAL A 79 -5.94 2.40 0.14
N VAL A 80 -5.60 3.34 1.03
CA VAL A 80 -6.55 4.00 1.92
C VAL A 80 -7.67 4.68 1.11
N ALA A 81 -7.33 5.48 0.10
CA ALA A 81 -8.32 6.15 -0.74
C ALA A 81 -9.25 5.15 -1.45
N CYS A 82 -8.70 4.05 -1.96
CA CYS A 82 -9.48 3.03 -2.63
C CYS A 82 -10.36 2.24 -1.65
N SER A 83 -9.88 1.94 -0.44
CA SER A 83 -10.69 1.31 0.61
C SER A 83 -11.88 2.18 1.01
N TYR A 84 -11.70 3.49 1.18
CA TYR A 84 -12.80 4.42 1.44
C TYR A 84 -13.80 4.46 0.28
N LEU A 85 -13.31 4.50 -0.96
CA LEU A 85 -14.16 4.49 -2.14
C LEU A 85 -14.95 3.18 -2.27
N LEU A 86 -14.31 2.03 -2.05
CA LEU A 86 -14.98 0.73 -2.03
C LEU A 86 -16.02 0.64 -0.91
N ALA A 87 -15.71 1.14 0.29
CA ALA A 87 -16.66 1.17 1.39
C ALA A 87 -17.91 2.00 1.04
N GLY A 88 -17.74 3.15 0.39
CA GLY A 88 -18.88 3.99 -0.04
C GLY A 88 -19.65 3.46 -1.25
N LEU A 89 -19.08 2.57 -2.05
CA LEU A 89 -19.76 1.94 -3.19
C LEU A 89 -20.47 0.62 -2.83
N LEU A 90 -20.04 -0.03 -1.75
CA LEU A 90 -20.47 -1.38 -1.37
C LEU A 90 -21.29 -1.43 -0.07
N GLY A 91 -21.26 -0.37 0.73
CA GLY A 91 -22.15 -0.15 1.88
C GLY A 91 -23.38 0.65 1.50
#